data_AF-A0A534JXJ0-F1
#
_entry.id   AF-A0A534JXJ0-F1
#
_cell.length_a   1.000
_cell.length_b   1.000
_cell.length_c   1.000
_cell.angle_alpha   90.00
_cell.angle_beta   90.00
_cell.angle_gamma   90.00
#
_symmetry.space_group_name_H-M   'P 1'
#
loop_
_entity.id
_entity.type
_entity.pdbx_description
1 polymer ?
#
loop_
_entity_poly.entity_id
_entity_poly.type
_entity_poly.pdbx_seq_one_letter_code
_entity_poly.pdbx_strand_id
1 'polypeptide(L)'
;MHLQLSDNHYKIVNRMDTLHRDVVRRWLVEETSQGASGREVELLDRPERVAPLSSPLAWRILQELAKTPDYPNALAGRLKVHEQKVYYHVRRLEAAGLLHVLREEPKRGASARVLAPTAEAFAIVLKGRGNPVASPLLPHAGVVARFLEEFTRDGVFDGSIVVGSPYTHGPFNTTARDSPYAVELGFFLGRLFAPRKDLIVRLDTEVKARGAGKEDMILVGGPVANIIAM
;
A
#
# COMPACT_ATOMS: atom_id res chain seq x y z
N MET A 1 54.49 -14.88 -3.68
CA MET A 1 53.53 -14.29 -4.64
C MET A 1 52.15 -14.35 -4.00
N HIS A 2 51.74 -13.29 -3.32
CA HIS A 2 50.37 -13.14 -2.83
C HIS A 2 50.04 -11.65 -2.89
N LEU A 3 49.06 -11.33 -3.74
CA LEU A 3 48.59 -9.99 -4.05
C LEU A 3 48.07 -9.29 -2.80
N GLN A 4 48.50 -8.04 -2.60
CA GLN A 4 47.79 -7.05 -1.80
C GLN A 4 46.47 -6.74 -2.51
N LEU A 5 45.34 -7.05 -1.87
CA LEU A 5 44.04 -6.52 -2.24
C LEU A 5 43.79 -5.29 -1.36
N SER A 6 43.76 -4.13 -2.01
CA SER A 6 43.46 -2.83 -1.44
C SER A 6 42.03 -2.76 -0.91
N ASP A 7 41.90 -2.42 0.36
CA ASP A 7 40.62 -2.14 1.03
C ASP A 7 39.90 -0.96 0.40
N ASN A 8 38.86 -1.26 -0.38
CA ASN A 8 38.01 -0.28 -1.03
C ASN A 8 37.04 0.31 0.00
N HIS A 9 37.33 1.53 0.47
CA HIS A 9 36.51 2.29 1.42
C HIS A 9 35.22 2.81 0.75
N TYR A 10 34.18 1.98 0.69
CA TYR A 10 32.81 2.47 0.49
C TYR A 10 32.26 2.96 1.83
N LYS A 11 32.30 4.27 2.07
CA LYS A 11 31.51 4.90 3.13
C LYS A 11 30.05 4.90 2.70
N ILE A 12 29.31 3.86 3.08
CA ILE A 12 27.86 3.93 3.19
C ILE A 12 27.60 4.94 4.32
N VAL A 13 27.11 6.13 3.96
CA VAL A 13 26.66 7.12 4.94
C VAL A 13 25.37 6.57 5.55
N ASN A 14 25.55 5.74 6.58
CA ASN A 14 24.49 5.11 7.32
C ASN A 14 23.77 6.20 8.12
N ARG A 15 22.53 6.50 7.75
CA ARG A 15 21.68 7.45 8.47
C ARG A 15 20.94 6.70 9.59
N MET A 16 21.71 6.14 10.53
CA MET A 16 21.21 5.77 11.85
C MET A 16 21.57 6.91 12.80
N ASP A 17 20.71 7.93 12.86
CA ASP A 17 20.50 8.75 14.05
C ASP A 17 19.48 9.85 13.76
N THR A 18 18.21 9.57 14.09
CA THR A 18 17.30 10.54 14.71
C THR A 18 16.06 9.79 15.20
N LEU A 19 16.00 9.58 16.52
CA LEU A 19 14.83 9.72 17.41
C LEU A 19 13.48 9.14 16.95
N HIS A 20 12.91 8.25 17.78
CA HIS A 20 11.49 7.82 17.75
C HIS A 20 10.52 9.01 17.56
N ARG A 21 10.23 9.34 16.30
CA ARG A 21 8.97 9.92 15.88
C ARG A 21 8.18 8.79 15.26
N ASP A 22 6.87 8.74 15.52
CA ASP A 22 5.96 7.93 14.72
C ASP A 22 6.11 8.34 13.25
N VAL A 23 6.92 7.60 12.49
CA VAL A 23 7.11 7.84 11.05
C VAL A 23 5.88 7.29 10.37
N VAL A 24 4.86 8.14 10.22
CA VAL A 24 3.68 7.85 9.42
C VAL A 24 4.14 7.62 7.98
N ARG A 25 4.21 6.35 7.57
CA ARG A 25 4.40 5.96 6.17
C ARG A 25 3.11 6.16 5.41
N ARG A 26 3.23 6.65 4.18
CA ARG A 26 2.08 6.94 3.31
C ARG A 26 2.30 6.24 1.98
N TRP A 27 1.23 5.66 1.44
CA TRP A 27 1.26 4.89 0.21
C TRP A 27 0.26 5.46 -0.78
N LEU A 28 0.67 5.55 -2.05
CA LEU A 28 -0.22 5.71 -3.19
C LEU A 28 -0.47 4.30 -3.73
N VAL A 29 -1.73 3.91 -3.80
CA VAL A 29 -2.13 2.61 -4.35
C VAL A 29 -2.88 2.86 -5.65
N GLU A 30 -2.35 2.31 -6.74
CA GLU A 30 -2.97 2.31 -8.07
C GLU A 30 -3.58 0.93 -8.32
N GLU A 31 -4.88 0.89 -8.60
CA GLU A 31 -5.62 -0.34 -8.85
C GLU A 31 -5.96 -0.47 -10.34
N THR A 32 -5.61 -1.60 -10.94
CA THR A 32 -5.90 -1.92 -12.34
C THR A 32 -6.56 -3.29 -12.44
N SER A 33 -7.07 -3.63 -13.63
CA SER A 33 -7.60 -4.97 -13.91
C SER A 33 -6.57 -6.10 -13.74
N GLN A 34 -5.27 -5.79 -13.68
CA GLN A 34 -4.18 -6.75 -13.47
C GLN A 34 -3.68 -6.81 -12.02
N GLY A 35 -4.29 -6.05 -11.10
CA GLY A 35 -3.92 -6.00 -9.69
C GLY A 35 -3.60 -4.60 -9.20
N ALA A 36 -3.22 -4.51 -7.92
CA ALA A 36 -2.83 -3.28 -7.25
C ALA A 36 -1.30 -3.12 -7.23
N SER A 37 -0.83 -1.90 -7.40
CA SER A 37 0.56 -1.50 -7.18
C SER A 37 0.63 -0.39 -6.15
N GLY A 38 1.66 -0.40 -5.31
CA GLY A 38 1.86 0.57 -4.24
C GLY A 38 3.19 1.30 -4.38
N ARG A 39 3.20 2.60 -4.10
CA ARG A 39 4.42 3.42 -4.02
C ARG A 39 4.45 4.20 -2.71
N GLU A 40 5.61 4.32 -2.10
CA GLU A 40 5.75 5.21 -0.93
C GLU A 40 5.67 6.68 -1.37
N VAL A 41 4.92 7.47 -0.61
CA VAL A 41 4.60 8.86 -0.96
C VAL A 41 5.18 9.83 0.04
N GLU A 42 5.89 10.82 -0.47
CA GLU A 42 6.28 12.00 0.29
C GLU A 42 5.26 13.13 0.11
N LEU A 43 4.82 13.75 1.22
CA LEU A 43 3.89 14.88 1.15
C LEU A 43 4.62 16.20 0.90
N LEU A 44 4.10 16.96 -0.06
CA LEU A 44 4.47 18.35 -0.31
C LEU A 44 3.53 19.26 0.49
N ASP A 45 3.94 19.55 1.71
CA ASP A 45 3.17 20.30 2.71
C ASP A 45 3.36 21.82 2.65
N ARG A 46 4.28 22.30 1.81
CA ARG A 46 4.63 23.71 1.68
C ARG A 46 4.71 24.16 0.21
N PRO A 47 4.23 25.38 -0.12
CA PRO A 47 4.25 25.90 -1.49
C PRO A 47 5.65 25.95 -2.12
N GLU A 48 6.70 26.21 -1.34
CA GLU A 48 8.07 26.33 -1.84
C GLU A 48 8.59 25.01 -2.41
N ARG A 49 8.08 23.88 -1.90
CA ARG A 49 8.40 22.54 -2.41
C ARG A 49 7.67 22.22 -3.71
N VAL A 50 6.48 22.80 -3.90
CA VAL A 50 5.65 22.63 -5.10
C VAL A 50 6.10 23.56 -6.22
N ALA A 51 6.57 24.77 -5.89
CA ALA A 51 6.89 25.83 -6.83
C ALA A 51 7.85 25.39 -7.98
N PRO A 52 8.92 24.59 -7.76
CA PRO A 52 9.76 24.11 -8.85
C PRO A 52 9.01 23.22 -9.85
N LEU A 53 8.02 22.45 -9.39
CA LEU A 53 7.25 21.51 -10.22
C LEU A 53 6.27 22.19 -11.18
N SER A 54 5.99 23.49 -10.98
CA SER A 54 5.23 24.30 -11.94
C SER A 54 5.91 24.44 -13.31
N SER A 55 7.23 24.19 -13.37
CA SER A 55 7.97 24.19 -14.63
C SER A 55 7.84 22.84 -15.35
N PRO A 56 7.38 22.81 -16.62
CA PRO A 56 7.32 21.57 -17.40
C PRO A 56 8.68 20.87 -17.54
N LEU A 57 9.78 21.65 -17.61
CA LEU A 57 11.13 21.09 -17.71
C LEU A 57 11.57 20.46 -16.38
N ALA A 58 11.30 21.10 -15.25
CA ALA A 58 11.60 20.52 -13.94
C ALA A 58 10.82 19.21 -13.71
N TRP A 59 9.55 19.18 -14.10
CA TRP A 59 8.72 17.96 -14.05
C TRP A 59 9.34 16.83 -14.89
N ARG A 60 9.71 17.13 -16.14
CA ARG A 60 10.37 16.16 -17.03
C ARG A 60 11.70 15.67 -16.47
N ILE A 61 12.51 16.55 -15.89
CA ILE A 61 13.77 16.19 -15.23
C ILE A 61 13.54 15.19 -14.10
N LEU A 62 12.58 15.46 -13.22
CA LEU A 62 12.26 14.58 -12.10
C LEU A 62 11.80 13.19 -12.59
N GLN A 63 10.94 13.14 -13.60
CA GLN A 63 10.45 11.90 -14.21
C GLN A 63 11.55 11.08 -14.89
N GLU A 64 12.48 11.74 -15.60
CA GLU A 64 13.61 11.03 -16.22
C GLU A 64 14.58 10.48 -15.18
N LEU A 65 14.83 11.21 -14.09
CA LEU A 65 15.66 10.73 -12.99
C LEU A 65 14.98 9.61 -12.19
N ALA A 66 13.65 9.58 -12.13
CA ALA A 66 12.90 8.46 -11.54
C ALA A 66 13.08 7.16 -12.36
N LYS A 67 13.17 7.26 -13.69
CA LYS A 67 13.43 6.10 -14.56
C LYS A 67 14.88 5.65 -14.48
N THR A 68 15.82 6.59 -14.51
CA THR A 68 17.25 6.28 -14.50
C THR A 68 18.02 7.41 -13.83
N PRO A 69 18.44 7.22 -12.56
CA PRO A 69 19.31 8.14 -11.84
C PRO A 69 20.58 8.43 -12.64
N ASP A 70 20.91 9.70 -12.79
CA ASP A 70 22.01 10.12 -13.67
C ASP A 70 22.50 11.54 -13.34
N TYR A 71 23.54 11.96 -14.05
CA TYR A 71 24.13 13.30 -13.97
C TYR A 71 23.30 14.33 -14.74
N PRO A 72 23.31 15.62 -14.33
CA PRO A 72 22.68 16.71 -15.08
C PRO A 72 23.11 16.80 -16.55
N ASN A 73 24.38 16.57 -16.87
CA ASN A 73 24.88 16.65 -18.26
C ASN A 73 24.35 15.52 -19.14
N ALA A 74 24.32 14.29 -18.61
CA ALA A 74 23.75 13.16 -19.33
C ALA A 74 22.24 13.37 -19.55
N LEU A 75 21.55 13.87 -18.53
CA LEU A 75 20.15 14.26 -18.59
C LEU A 75 19.87 15.35 -19.64
N ALA A 76 20.75 16.36 -19.76
CA ALA A 76 20.66 17.40 -20.79
C ALA A 76 20.72 16.82 -22.21
N GLY A 77 21.64 15.87 -22.44
CA GLY A 77 21.73 15.13 -23.70
C GLY A 77 20.44 14.35 -24.02
N ARG A 78 19.92 13.59 -23.06
CA ARG A 78 18.66 12.83 -23.22
C ARG A 78 17.46 13.72 -23.51
N LEU A 79 17.35 14.85 -22.81
CA LEU A 79 16.24 15.79 -22.95
C LEU A 79 16.37 16.71 -24.17
N LYS A 80 17.53 16.74 -24.85
CA LYS A 80 17.86 17.69 -25.92
C LYS A 80 17.69 19.15 -25.48
N VAL A 81 18.10 19.45 -24.24
CA VAL A 81 18.00 20.78 -23.61
C VAL A 81 19.39 21.27 -23.26
N HIS A 82 19.61 22.59 -23.35
CA HIS A 82 20.88 23.21 -22.97
C HIS A 82 21.24 22.92 -21.50
N GLU A 83 22.49 22.54 -21.24
CA GLU A 83 22.97 22.08 -19.92
C GLU A 83 22.66 23.09 -18.80
N GLN A 84 22.89 24.38 -19.03
CA GLN A 84 22.63 25.43 -18.03
C GLN A 84 21.16 25.45 -17.56
N LYS A 85 20.20 25.18 -18.46
CA LYS A 85 18.77 25.11 -18.08
C LYS A 85 18.50 23.90 -17.21
N VAL A 86 19.13 22.75 -17.51
CA VAL A 86 19.01 21.55 -16.68
C VAL A 86 19.61 21.80 -15.30
N TYR A 87 20.82 22.35 -15.21
CA TYR A 87 21.44 22.70 -13.92
C TYR A 87 20.60 23.69 -13.10
N TYR A 88 20.00 24.68 -13.74
CA TYR A 88 19.08 25.62 -13.07
C TYR A 88 17.91 24.90 -12.40
N HIS A 89 17.23 23.99 -13.12
CA HIS A 89 16.11 23.25 -12.57
C HIS A 89 16.53 22.21 -11.53
N VAL A 90 17.64 21.50 -11.75
CA VAL A 90 18.20 20.55 -10.78
C VAL A 90 18.48 21.23 -9.45
N ARG A 91 19.15 22.39 -9.45
CA ARG A 91 19.42 23.14 -8.20
C ARG A 91 18.14 23.53 -7.47
N ARG A 92 17.09 23.94 -8.20
CA ARG A 92 15.79 24.28 -7.61
C ARG A 92 15.06 23.06 -7.04
N LEU A 93 15.14 21.91 -7.71
CA LEU A 93 14.55 20.65 -7.24
C LEU A 93 15.29 20.11 -6.00
N GLU A 94 16.63 20.16 -5.98
CA GLU A 94 17.45 19.81 -4.81
C GLU A 94 17.12 20.74 -3.63
N ALA A 95 17.04 22.06 -3.85
CA ALA A 95 16.71 23.02 -2.81
C ALA A 95 15.30 22.82 -2.22
N ALA A 96 14.35 22.32 -3.03
CA ALA A 96 13.01 21.94 -2.58
C ALA A 96 12.96 20.55 -1.89
N GLY A 97 14.09 19.85 -1.80
CA GLY A 97 14.19 18.51 -1.24
C GLY A 97 13.44 17.47 -2.07
N LEU A 98 13.42 17.62 -3.40
CA LEU A 98 12.82 16.66 -4.34
C LEU A 98 13.86 15.76 -4.99
N LEU A 99 15.13 16.17 -4.97
CA LEU A 99 16.27 15.41 -5.46
C LEU A 99 17.32 15.28 -4.36
N HIS A 100 18.06 14.17 -4.39
CA HIS A 100 19.23 13.95 -3.57
C HIS A 100 20.38 13.38 -4.41
N VAL A 101 21.59 13.45 -3.87
CA VAL A 101 22.76 12.76 -4.43
C VAL A 101 22.66 11.31 -4.02
N LEU A 102 22.47 10.44 -5.01
CA LEU A 102 22.49 9.00 -4.79
C LEU A 102 23.93 8.53 -4.53
N ARG A 103 24.88 9.04 -5.31
CA ARG A 103 26.31 8.75 -5.19
C ARG A 103 27.16 9.74 -5.98
N GLU A 104 28.46 9.76 -5.67
CA GLU A 104 29.47 10.49 -6.44
C GLU A 104 30.39 9.50 -7.17
N GLU A 105 30.66 9.75 -8.45
CA GLU A 105 31.57 8.93 -9.26
C GLU A 105 32.65 9.80 -9.92
N PRO A 106 33.91 9.31 -10.01
CA PRO A 106 34.97 10.01 -10.72
C PRO A 106 34.72 9.94 -12.23
N LYS A 107 34.68 11.10 -12.90
CA LYS A 107 34.49 11.21 -14.35
C LYS A 107 35.42 12.27 -14.93
N ARG A 108 36.35 11.85 -15.80
CA ARG A 108 37.30 12.74 -16.51
C ARG A 108 38.03 13.73 -15.59
N GLY A 109 38.49 13.27 -14.43
CA GLY A 109 39.23 14.09 -13.46
C GLY A 109 38.37 15.00 -12.55
N ALA A 110 37.04 14.91 -12.64
CA ALA A 110 36.11 15.61 -11.74
C ALA A 110 35.19 14.61 -11.01
N SER A 111 34.64 15.01 -9.85
CA SER A 111 33.56 14.26 -9.19
C SER A 111 32.22 14.60 -9.85
N ALA A 112 31.50 13.58 -10.30
CA ALA A 112 30.18 13.71 -10.89
C ALA A 112 29.12 13.19 -9.91
N ARG A 113 28.07 13.98 -9.66
CA ARG A 113 26.98 13.65 -8.73
C ARG A 113 25.83 12.98 -9.47
N VAL A 114 25.58 11.70 -9.18
CA VAL A 114 24.40 10.96 -9.66
C VAL A 114 23.21 11.37 -8.82
N LEU A 115 22.14 11.85 -9.45
CA LEU A 115 20.96 12.36 -8.76
C LEU A 115 19.77 11.43 -8.90
N ALA A 116 18.94 11.38 -7.87
CA ALA A 116 17.68 10.64 -7.87
C ALA A 116 16.58 11.41 -7.10
N PRO A 117 15.29 11.16 -7.39
CA PRO A 117 14.19 11.65 -6.56
C PRO A 117 14.32 11.20 -5.10
N THR A 118 13.83 11.99 -4.15
CA THR A 118 13.81 11.62 -2.72
C THR A 118 12.75 10.58 -2.37
N ALA A 119 11.73 10.42 -3.21
CA ALA A 119 10.63 9.48 -3.02
C ALA A 119 10.15 8.90 -4.35
N GLU A 120 9.46 7.76 -4.31
CA GLU A 120 8.85 7.11 -5.48
C GLU A 120 7.65 7.89 -6.02
N ALA A 121 6.96 8.61 -5.14
CA ALA A 121 5.84 9.47 -5.45
C ALA A 121 5.80 10.70 -4.54
N PHE A 122 5.24 11.79 -5.05
CA PHE A 122 5.00 13.03 -4.31
C PHE A 122 3.51 13.38 -4.37
N ALA A 123 2.92 13.81 -3.26
CA ALA A 123 1.51 14.19 -3.21
C ALA A 123 1.27 15.50 -2.46
N ILE A 124 0.24 16.22 -2.88
CA ILE A 124 -0.34 17.35 -2.14
C ILE A 124 -1.64 16.85 -1.52
N VAL A 125 -1.78 17.01 -0.21
CA VAL A 125 -2.99 16.61 0.52
C VAL A 125 -3.70 17.87 0.99
N LEU A 126 -4.96 18.03 0.61
CA LEU A 126 -5.81 19.08 1.12
C LEU A 126 -6.21 18.77 2.56
N LYS A 127 -6.20 19.79 3.42
CA LYS A 127 -6.60 19.63 4.82
C LYS A 127 -8.11 19.41 4.90
N GLY A 128 -8.51 18.17 5.15
CA GLY A 128 -9.90 17.76 5.35
C GLY A 128 -9.96 16.46 6.17
N ARG A 129 -11.16 16.05 6.58
CA ARG A 129 -11.34 14.72 7.18
C ARG A 129 -11.21 13.67 6.08
N GLY A 130 -10.27 12.74 6.25
CA GLY A 130 -10.24 11.51 5.47
C GLY A 130 -11.29 10.53 5.98
N ASN A 131 -11.75 9.63 5.12
CA ASN A 131 -12.57 8.51 5.54
C ASN A 131 -11.64 7.38 6.05
N PRO A 132 -11.93 6.75 7.20
CA PRO A 132 -11.25 5.53 7.59
C PRO A 132 -11.39 4.48 6.48
N VAL A 133 -10.28 3.82 6.12
CA VAL A 133 -10.27 2.71 5.16
C VAL A 133 -9.68 1.50 5.87
N ALA A 134 -10.36 0.37 5.82
CA ALA A 134 -9.82 -0.90 6.29
C ALA A 134 -8.71 -1.38 5.34
N SER A 135 -7.57 -1.79 5.91
CA SER A 135 -6.45 -2.38 5.17
C SER A 135 -6.60 -3.91 5.11
N PRO A 136 -6.17 -4.60 4.02
CA PRO A 136 -5.43 -4.12 2.86
C PRO A 136 -6.27 -4.00 1.58
N LEU A 137 -6.26 -2.79 1.02
CA LEU A 137 -6.66 -2.39 -0.33
C LEU A 137 -6.41 -3.48 -1.39
N LEU A 138 -7.47 -4.19 -1.81
CA LEU A 138 -7.48 -5.14 -2.92
C LEU A 138 -8.88 -5.16 -3.63
N PRO A 139 -8.97 -5.62 -4.90
CA PRO A 139 -9.49 -4.81 -6.01
C PRO A 139 -10.99 -4.92 -6.34
N HIS A 140 -11.84 -5.12 -5.34
CA HIS A 140 -13.27 -5.39 -5.59
C HIS A 140 -14.22 -4.54 -4.73
N ALA A 141 -13.67 -3.56 -4.01
CA ALA A 141 -14.42 -2.81 -3.02
C ALA A 141 -15.62 -2.05 -3.62
N GLY A 142 -15.57 -1.58 -4.86
CA GLY A 142 -16.67 -0.77 -5.43
C GLY A 142 -18.03 -1.49 -5.43
N VAL A 143 -18.12 -2.65 -6.08
CA VAL A 143 -19.38 -3.41 -6.17
C VAL A 143 -19.53 -4.37 -4.99
N VAL A 144 -18.46 -5.04 -4.57
CA VAL A 144 -18.55 -6.03 -3.49
C VAL A 144 -18.67 -5.37 -2.13
N ALA A 145 -17.96 -4.27 -1.84
CA ALA A 145 -18.15 -3.60 -0.54
C ALA A 145 -19.52 -2.91 -0.46
N ARG A 146 -20.08 -2.44 -1.59
CA ARG A 146 -21.48 -1.98 -1.62
C ARG A 146 -22.46 -3.12 -1.37
N PHE A 147 -22.23 -4.29 -1.98
CA PHE A 147 -23.06 -5.48 -1.72
C PHE A 147 -22.97 -5.94 -0.25
N LEU A 148 -21.81 -5.76 0.39
CA LEU A 148 -21.55 -6.15 1.78
C LEU A 148 -21.61 -4.95 2.75
N GLU A 149 -22.28 -3.86 2.39
CA GLU A 149 -22.29 -2.64 3.22
C GLU A 149 -22.99 -2.83 4.56
N GLU A 150 -23.94 -3.76 4.62
CA GLU A 150 -24.64 -4.16 5.85
C GLU A 150 -23.70 -4.88 6.84
N PHE A 151 -22.66 -5.53 6.33
CA PHE A 151 -21.67 -6.29 7.12
C PHE A 151 -20.50 -5.43 7.62
N THR A 152 -20.63 -4.10 7.64
CA THR A 152 -19.55 -3.22 8.08
C THR A 152 -20.02 -2.02 8.90
N ARG A 153 -19.25 -1.70 9.94
CA ARG A 153 -19.39 -0.48 10.74
C ARG A 153 -18.02 0.14 10.91
N ASP A 154 -17.86 1.34 10.37
CA ASP A 154 -16.59 2.09 10.38
C ASP A 154 -15.40 1.29 9.81
N GLY A 155 -15.66 0.40 8.84
CA GLY A 155 -14.64 -0.45 8.21
C GLY A 155 -14.29 -1.71 9.01
N VAL A 156 -14.94 -1.95 10.15
CA VAL A 156 -14.84 -3.20 10.91
C VAL A 156 -15.98 -4.12 10.48
N PHE A 157 -15.70 -5.41 10.29
CA PHE A 157 -16.74 -6.40 9.98
C PHE A 157 -17.82 -6.38 11.06
N ASP A 158 -19.09 -6.29 10.70
CA ASP A 158 -20.24 -6.28 11.62
C ASP A 158 -21.23 -7.37 11.23
N GLY A 159 -20.95 -8.61 11.64
CA GLY A 159 -21.78 -9.76 11.36
C GLY A 159 -21.15 -11.06 11.85
N SER A 160 -21.76 -12.19 11.50
CA SER A 160 -21.26 -13.53 11.82
C SER A 160 -21.12 -14.40 10.56
N ILE A 161 -20.06 -15.21 10.49
CA ILE A 161 -19.90 -16.28 9.49
C ILE A 161 -20.39 -17.57 10.13
N VAL A 162 -21.49 -18.13 9.63
CA VAL A 162 -22.08 -19.34 10.21
C VAL A 162 -21.72 -20.56 9.39
N VAL A 163 -21.01 -21.48 10.03
CA VAL A 163 -20.62 -22.76 9.45
C VAL A 163 -21.44 -23.89 10.05
N GLY A 164 -21.61 -24.97 9.28
CA GLY A 164 -22.29 -26.14 9.79
C GLY A 164 -21.48 -26.85 10.89
N SER A 165 -22.17 -27.40 11.89
CA SER A 165 -21.51 -28.15 12.96
C SER A 165 -20.82 -29.43 12.45
N PRO A 166 -19.60 -29.73 12.93
CA PRO A 166 -18.89 -30.97 12.60
C PRO A 166 -19.48 -32.19 13.32
N TYR A 167 -20.47 -31.98 14.20
CA TYR A 167 -21.21 -33.04 14.87
C TYR A 167 -22.53 -33.31 14.13
N THR A 168 -23.00 -34.55 14.18
CA THR A 168 -24.27 -34.94 13.56
C THR A 168 -25.44 -34.21 14.19
N HIS A 169 -26.27 -33.56 13.38
CA HIS A 169 -27.44 -32.82 13.85
C HIS A 169 -28.47 -32.60 12.73
N GLY A 170 -29.57 -31.94 13.07
CA GLY A 170 -30.64 -31.60 12.13
C GLY A 170 -31.55 -32.77 11.75
N PRO A 171 -32.60 -32.52 10.97
CA PRO A 171 -33.63 -33.51 10.65
C PRO A 171 -33.11 -34.68 9.79
N PHE A 172 -31.99 -34.50 9.11
CA PHE A 172 -31.39 -35.50 8.23
C PHE A 172 -30.18 -36.23 8.85
N ASN A 173 -29.87 -35.97 10.13
CA ASN A 173 -28.71 -36.56 10.82
C ASN A 173 -27.42 -36.52 9.98
N THR A 174 -27.11 -35.34 9.45
CA THR A 174 -25.94 -35.13 8.61
C THR A 174 -24.84 -34.37 9.37
N THR A 175 -23.62 -34.45 8.85
CA THR A 175 -22.46 -33.71 9.35
C THR A 175 -22.01 -32.72 8.29
N ALA A 176 -21.70 -31.48 8.69
CA ALA A 176 -21.14 -30.51 7.77
C ALA A 176 -19.66 -30.80 7.47
N ARG A 177 -19.25 -30.60 6.22
CA ARG A 177 -17.85 -30.73 5.78
C ARG A 177 -17.31 -29.45 5.15
N ASP A 178 -18.09 -28.37 5.22
CA ASP A 178 -17.91 -27.16 4.41
C ASP A 178 -17.13 -26.06 5.16
N SER A 179 -16.76 -26.30 6.41
CA SER A 179 -15.99 -25.36 7.25
C SER A 179 -14.69 -24.86 6.60
N PRO A 180 -13.95 -25.65 5.77
CA PRO A 180 -12.78 -25.13 5.04
C PRO A 180 -13.12 -23.97 4.09
N TYR A 181 -14.31 -23.94 3.49
CA TYR A 181 -14.69 -22.83 2.61
C TYR A 181 -14.87 -21.50 3.36
N ALA A 182 -15.20 -21.56 4.66
CA ALA A 182 -15.27 -20.36 5.48
C ALA A 182 -13.89 -19.76 5.75
N VAL A 183 -12.82 -20.55 5.67
CA VAL A 183 -11.43 -20.03 5.78
C VAL A 183 -11.08 -19.21 4.54
N GLU A 184 -11.37 -19.72 3.35
CA GLU A 184 -11.18 -18.99 2.08
C GLU A 184 -12.02 -17.71 2.04
N LEU A 185 -13.28 -17.79 2.47
CA LEU A 185 -14.15 -16.62 2.60
C LEU A 185 -13.59 -15.63 3.63
N GLY A 186 -13.13 -16.09 4.79
CA GLY A 186 -12.56 -15.25 5.84
C GLY A 186 -11.31 -14.50 5.35
N PHE A 187 -10.45 -15.17 4.58
CA PHE A 187 -9.30 -14.54 3.95
C PHE A 187 -9.71 -13.48 2.92
N PHE A 188 -10.77 -13.73 2.15
CA PHE A 188 -11.34 -12.75 1.23
C PHE A 188 -11.94 -11.54 1.98
N LEU A 189 -12.78 -11.76 2.99
CA LEU A 189 -13.42 -10.69 3.76
C LEU A 189 -12.42 -9.88 4.59
N GLY A 190 -11.33 -10.50 5.04
CA GLY A 190 -10.21 -9.80 5.69
C GLY A 190 -9.49 -8.82 4.77
N ARG A 191 -9.77 -8.83 3.46
CA ARG A 191 -9.33 -7.78 2.52
C ARG A 191 -10.23 -6.55 2.51
N LEU A 192 -11.50 -6.73 2.90
CA LEU A 192 -12.53 -5.71 2.84
C LEU A 192 -12.75 -5.03 4.19
N PHE A 193 -12.55 -5.76 5.28
CA PHE A 193 -12.90 -5.32 6.63
C PHE A 193 -11.77 -5.58 7.63
N ALA A 194 -11.64 -4.68 8.59
CA ALA A 194 -10.82 -4.91 9.76
C ALA A 194 -11.47 -6.02 10.62
N PRO A 195 -10.66 -6.90 11.24
CA PRO A 195 -11.18 -7.97 12.09
C PRO A 195 -11.78 -7.40 13.38
N ARG A 196 -12.86 -8.04 13.86
CA ARG A 196 -13.39 -7.79 15.21
C ARG A 196 -12.46 -8.40 16.27
N LYS A 197 -12.61 -7.93 17.52
CA LYS A 197 -11.89 -8.49 18.68
C LYS A 197 -12.46 -9.82 19.14
N ASP A 198 -13.76 -10.03 18.93
CA ASP A 198 -14.48 -11.27 19.22
C ASP A 198 -14.49 -12.23 18.03
N LEU A 199 -14.73 -13.51 18.32
CA LEU A 199 -14.82 -14.55 17.29
C LEU A 199 -16.05 -14.30 16.41
N ILE A 200 -15.80 -14.11 15.10
CA ILE A 200 -16.84 -13.84 14.10
C ILE A 200 -17.50 -15.13 13.56
N VAL A 201 -16.89 -16.29 13.79
CA VAL A 201 -17.37 -17.58 13.30
C VAL A 201 -18.27 -18.22 14.35
N ARG A 202 -19.41 -18.75 13.93
CA ARG A 202 -20.36 -19.49 14.78
C ARG A 202 -20.80 -20.79 14.12
N LEU A 203 -21.21 -21.75 14.94
CA LEU A 203 -21.89 -22.95 14.44
C LEU A 203 -23.39 -22.67 14.26
N ASP A 204 -23.99 -23.27 13.25
CA ASP A 204 -25.44 -23.29 13.05
C ASP A 204 -26.24 -23.73 14.29
N THR A 205 -25.75 -24.74 15.00
CA THR A 205 -26.31 -25.24 16.27
C THR A 205 -26.25 -24.20 17.38
N GLU A 206 -25.21 -23.38 17.44
CA GLU A 206 -25.09 -22.28 18.40
C GLU A 206 -26.06 -21.15 18.09
N VAL A 207 -26.21 -20.81 16.80
CA VAL A 207 -27.16 -19.79 16.35
C VAL A 207 -28.60 -20.22 16.64
N LYS A 208 -28.94 -21.49 16.38
CA LYS A 208 -30.24 -22.07 16.75
C LYS A 208 -30.52 -22.01 18.25
N ALA A 209 -29.55 -22.42 19.06
CA ALA A 209 -29.73 -22.47 20.51
C ALA A 209 -29.95 -21.08 21.14
N ARG A 210 -29.34 -20.04 20.56
CA ARG A 210 -29.52 -18.64 21.00
C ARG A 210 -30.76 -17.98 20.42
N GLY A 211 -31.38 -18.57 19.41
CA GLY A 211 -32.35 -17.93 18.53
C GLY A 211 -31.65 -17.01 17.52
N ALA A 212 -32.20 -16.93 16.30
CA ALA A 212 -31.67 -16.03 15.28
C ALA A 212 -31.75 -14.58 15.80
N GLY A 213 -30.60 -14.03 16.19
CA GLY A 213 -30.48 -12.63 16.58
C GLY A 213 -30.74 -11.69 15.40
N LYS A 214 -30.77 -10.38 15.67
CA LYS A 214 -30.84 -9.35 14.63
C LYS A 214 -29.49 -9.07 13.94
N GLU A 215 -28.52 -9.95 14.10
CA GLU A 215 -27.19 -9.77 13.51
C GLU A 215 -27.17 -10.25 12.07
N ASP A 216 -26.43 -9.57 11.21
CA ASP A 216 -26.24 -9.98 9.82
C ASP A 216 -25.37 -11.25 9.77
N MET A 217 -25.79 -12.21 8.95
CA MET A 217 -25.18 -13.55 8.91
C MET A 217 -24.81 -13.94 7.48
N ILE A 218 -23.60 -14.46 7.31
CA ILE A 218 -23.16 -15.12 6.08
C ILE A 218 -23.14 -16.63 6.34
N LEU A 219 -24.00 -17.36 5.64
CA LEU A 219 -24.10 -18.81 5.74
C LEU A 219 -23.09 -19.48 4.82
N VAL A 220 -22.23 -20.35 5.36
CA VAL A 220 -21.26 -21.13 4.59
C VAL A 220 -21.50 -22.61 4.81
N GLY A 221 -22.04 -23.28 3.80
CA GLY A 221 -22.22 -24.73 3.79
C GLY A 221 -23.43 -25.20 3.00
N GLY A 222 -23.58 -26.51 2.92
CA GLY A 222 -24.65 -27.16 2.17
C GLY A 222 -26.03 -26.96 2.83
N PRO A 223 -27.10 -26.89 2.01
CA PRO A 223 -28.46 -26.59 2.48
C PRO A 223 -29.06 -27.67 3.39
N VAL A 224 -28.47 -28.87 3.43
CA VAL A 224 -28.97 -30.01 4.23
C VAL A 224 -28.41 -29.98 5.66
N ALA A 225 -27.18 -29.51 5.85
CA ALA A 225 -26.54 -29.45 7.15
C ALA A 225 -26.75 -28.07 7.80
N ASN A 226 -26.52 -27.00 7.05
CA ASN A 226 -26.49 -25.63 7.57
C ASN A 226 -27.89 -24.97 7.49
N ILE A 227 -28.85 -25.53 8.22
CA ILE A 227 -30.23 -25.04 8.23
C ILE A 227 -30.39 -24.11 9.42
N ILE A 228 -30.42 -22.79 9.26
CA ILE A 228 -30.67 -21.84 10.37
C ILE A 228 -32.14 -21.38 10.40
N ALA A 229 -32.81 -21.40 9.25
CA ALA A 229 -34.21 -21.08 9.09
C ALA A 229 -35.01 -22.37 8.80
N MET A 230 -35.47 -23.04 9.86
CA MET A 230 -36.65 -23.90 9.82
C MET A 230 -37.34 -23.86 11.17
#